data_AF-A0A6I3ZCJ0-F1
#
_entry.id   AF-A0A6I3ZCJ0-F1
#
_cell.length_a   1.000
_cell.length_b   1.000
_cell.length_c   1.000
_cell.angle_alpha   90.00
_cell.angle_beta   90.00
_cell.angle_gamma   90.00
#
_symmetry.space_group_name_H-M   'P 1'
#
loop_
_entity.id
_entity.type
_entity.pdbx_description
1 polymer ?
#
loop_
_entity_poly.entity_id
_entity_poly.type
_entity_poly.pdbx_seq_one_letter_code
_entity_poly.pdbx_strand_id
1 'polypeptide(L)'
;MYKELMVATAIAAVAITGCSTTKQVTVGSPKSASSTSAPASTAQASGSDSGASDTATPAARLDASACVEITQANLDLAVASNSDAARTAGNTFEKYDLPGDVKDAVEHFVSTGGAQFDDPKYDKFNKAIESWIKQVCPL
;
A
#
# COMPACT_ATOMS: atom_id res chain seq x y z
N MET A 1 13.19 32.24 -33.66
CA MET A 1 11.78 32.63 -33.82
C MET A 1 10.95 31.65 -33.02
N TYR A 2 10.66 31.98 -31.76
CA TYR A 2 9.87 31.13 -30.86
C TYR A 2 8.39 31.38 -31.15
N LYS A 3 7.67 30.33 -31.48
CA LYS A 3 6.23 30.40 -31.73
C LYS A 3 5.52 29.74 -30.56
N GLU A 4 5.13 30.58 -29.61
CA GLU A 4 4.23 30.30 -28.49
C GLU A 4 2.92 29.70 -29.02
N LEU A 5 2.59 28.47 -28.61
CA LEU A 5 1.28 27.86 -28.82
C LEU A 5 0.50 27.94 -27.50
N MET A 6 -0.46 28.86 -27.48
CA MET A 6 -1.38 29.10 -26.38
C MET A 6 -2.24 27.86 -26.09
N VAL A 7 -2.21 27.43 -24.83
CA VAL A 7 -3.04 26.37 -24.24
C VAL A 7 -4.43 26.94 -23.96
N ALA A 8 -5.48 26.34 -24.52
CA ALA A 8 -6.87 26.65 -24.19
C ALA A 8 -7.42 25.58 -23.23
N THR A 9 -7.38 25.87 -21.93
CA THR A 9 -7.96 25.01 -20.90
C THR A 9 -9.44 25.32 -20.76
N ALA A 10 -10.30 24.43 -21.27
CA ALA A 10 -11.74 24.50 -21.02
C ALA A 10 -12.04 23.94 -19.62
N ILE A 11 -12.51 24.78 -18.71
CA ILE A 11 -12.95 24.37 -17.38
C ILE A 11 -14.42 23.95 -17.48
N ALA A 12 -14.68 22.63 -17.43
CA ALA A 12 -16.03 22.11 -17.28
C ALA A 12 -16.39 22.05 -15.79
N ALA A 13 -17.28 22.93 -15.34
CA ALA A 13 -17.84 22.89 -14.00
C ALA A 13 -18.91 21.78 -13.92
N VAL A 14 -18.63 20.70 -13.17
CA VAL A 14 -19.63 19.69 -12.82
C VAL A 14 -20.23 20.07 -11.46
N ALA A 15 -21.46 20.56 -11.48
CA ALA A 15 -22.24 20.76 -10.26
C ALA A 15 -22.80 19.41 -9.79
N ILE A 16 -22.30 18.90 -8.66
CA ILE A 16 -22.88 17.74 -7.98
C ILE A 16 -23.78 18.29 -6.86
N THR A 17 -25.10 18.29 -7.08
CA THR A 17 -26.08 18.52 -6.02
C THR A 17 -26.30 17.19 -5.28
N GLY A 18 -25.63 17.02 -4.15
CA GLY A 18 -25.80 15.88 -3.24
C GLY A 18 -26.35 16.32 -1.88
N CYS A 19 -27.58 15.90 -1.58
CA CYS A 19 -28.31 16.17 -0.34
C CYS A 19 -27.58 15.57 0.88
N SER A 20 -27.18 16.39 1.86
CA SER A 20 -26.61 15.93 3.12
C SER A 20 -27.55 16.20 4.28
N THR A 21 -28.05 15.11 4.88
CA THR A 21 -28.78 15.07 6.14
C THR A 21 -27.91 15.64 7.27
N THR A 22 -28.44 16.68 7.91
CA THR A 22 -27.99 17.27 9.18
C THR A 22 -27.93 16.24 10.31
N LYS A 23 -26.76 16.09 10.94
CA LYS A 23 -26.65 16.01 12.41
C LYS A 23 -25.39 16.73 12.90
N GLN A 24 -25.61 17.85 13.57
CA GLN A 24 -24.63 18.56 14.38
C GLN A 24 -24.31 17.76 15.65
N VAL A 25 -23.05 17.75 16.09
CA VAL A 25 -22.69 17.73 17.53
C VAL A 25 -21.39 18.51 17.75
N THR A 26 -21.60 19.76 18.17
CA THR A 26 -20.84 20.58 19.15
C THR A 26 -19.35 20.32 19.42
N VAL A 27 -18.58 21.37 19.15
CA VAL A 27 -17.26 21.69 19.72
C VAL A 27 -17.37 21.89 21.24
N GLY A 28 -16.47 21.26 22.00
CA GLY A 28 -16.30 21.53 23.42
C GLY A 28 -14.93 21.06 23.91
N SER A 29 -13.99 22.00 24.08
CA SER A 29 -12.84 21.82 24.98
C SER A 29 -13.28 22.08 26.42
N PRO A 30 -12.74 21.35 27.40
CA PRO A 30 -12.06 22.05 28.48
C PRO A 30 -10.76 21.40 28.96
N LYS A 31 -10.09 22.21 29.78
CA LYS A 31 -8.74 22.18 30.32
C LYS A 31 -8.62 21.33 31.61
N SER A 32 -7.47 20.67 31.76
CA SER A 32 -6.68 20.24 32.95
C SER A 32 -7.36 19.80 34.27
N ALA A 33 -6.95 18.63 34.82
CA ALA A 33 -6.19 18.52 36.08
C ALA A 33 -5.89 17.05 36.52
N SER A 34 -4.59 16.80 36.75
CA SER A 34 -3.86 16.00 37.77
C SER A 34 -4.35 14.67 38.40
N SER A 35 -3.37 13.76 38.53
CA SER A 35 -2.93 12.95 39.72
C SER A 35 -3.04 11.41 39.64
N THR A 36 -1.86 10.78 39.48
CA THR A 36 -1.26 9.66 40.25
C THR A 36 -2.06 8.39 40.56
N SER A 37 -1.53 7.21 40.15
CA SER A 37 -1.07 6.09 41.00
C SER A 37 -0.65 4.86 40.17
N ALA A 38 0.55 4.31 40.44
CA ALA A 38 0.96 2.93 40.13
C ALA A 38 0.60 2.02 41.35
N PRO A 39 0.57 0.65 41.31
CA PRO A 39 1.70 -0.21 40.87
C PRO A 39 1.38 -1.61 40.25
N ALA A 40 2.43 -2.18 39.65
CA ALA A 40 2.92 -3.59 39.59
C ALA A 40 1.99 -4.82 39.44
N SER A 41 2.27 -5.72 38.46
CA SER A 41 3.08 -6.97 38.65
C SER A 41 2.97 -8.00 37.49
N THR A 42 4.15 -8.47 37.05
CA THR A 42 4.59 -9.84 36.62
C THR A 42 3.83 -10.72 35.62
N ALA A 43 4.52 -11.12 34.54
CA ALA A 43 5.00 -12.50 34.21
C ALA A 43 5.49 -12.51 32.73
N GLN A 44 6.78 -12.62 32.42
CA GLN A 44 7.57 -13.83 32.15
C GLN A 44 6.91 -14.88 31.24
N ALA A 45 7.42 -15.00 29.99
CA ALA A 45 7.71 -16.28 29.36
C ALA A 45 8.80 -16.10 28.28
N SER A 46 9.89 -16.84 28.46
CA SER A 46 10.95 -17.04 27.50
C SER A 46 10.47 -17.88 26.31
N GLY A 47 11.08 -17.64 25.15
CA GLY A 47 10.96 -18.50 23.98
C GLY A 47 12.01 -18.13 22.96
N SER A 48 13.25 -18.55 23.20
CA SER A 48 14.25 -18.65 22.15
C SER A 48 13.87 -19.83 21.27
N ASP A 49 13.57 -19.59 20.00
CA ASP A 49 13.65 -20.63 18.98
C ASP A 49 14.69 -20.18 17.94
N SER A 50 15.90 -20.72 18.12
CA SER A 50 16.90 -20.77 17.07
C SER A 50 16.57 -21.99 16.22
N GLY A 51 15.71 -21.78 15.23
CA GLY A 51 15.30 -22.79 14.26
C GLY A 51 15.96 -22.55 12.92
N ALA A 52 16.94 -23.39 12.59
CA ALA A 52 17.64 -23.41 11.33
C ALA A 52 16.74 -23.86 10.15
N SER A 53 17.24 -23.54 8.95
CA SER A 53 16.88 -24.06 7.62
C SER A 53 15.92 -23.17 6.84
N ASP A 54 16.51 -22.36 5.96
CA ASP A 54 15.92 -21.88 4.70
C ASP A 54 15.47 -23.08 3.85
N THR A 55 14.34 -23.67 4.22
CA THR A 55 13.49 -24.36 3.27
C THR A 55 12.41 -23.36 2.93
N ALA A 56 12.48 -22.79 1.73
CA ALA A 56 11.44 -21.91 1.21
C ALA A 56 10.12 -22.69 1.23
N THR A 57 9.32 -22.48 2.27
CA THR A 57 7.94 -22.95 2.31
C THR A 57 7.26 -22.37 1.07
N PRO A 58 6.63 -23.20 0.22
CA PRO A 58 5.87 -22.69 -0.90
C PRO A 58 4.91 -21.64 -0.36
N ALA A 59 4.94 -20.42 -0.91
CA ALA A 59 4.03 -19.38 -0.44
C ALA A 59 2.60 -19.94 -0.52
N ALA A 60 1.86 -19.83 0.58
CA ALA A 60 0.51 -20.34 0.65
C ALA A 60 -0.29 -19.73 -0.50
N ARG A 61 -1.03 -20.57 -1.21
CA ARG A 61 -1.88 -20.10 -2.30
C ARG A 61 -2.97 -19.20 -1.71
N LEU A 62 -3.21 -18.10 -2.39
CA LEU A 62 -4.29 -17.21 -2.04
C LEU A 62 -5.60 -17.74 -2.64
N ASP A 63 -6.73 -17.35 -2.04
CA ASP A 63 -8.02 -17.66 -2.62
C ASP A 63 -8.26 -16.81 -3.90
N ALA A 64 -9.26 -17.21 -4.68
CA ALA A 64 -9.54 -16.57 -5.96
C ALA A 64 -9.82 -15.06 -5.84
N SER A 65 -10.45 -14.61 -4.76
CA SER A 65 -10.74 -13.19 -4.56
C SER A 65 -9.48 -12.40 -4.21
N ALA A 66 -8.65 -12.92 -3.31
CA ALA A 66 -7.34 -12.35 -3.01
C ALA A 66 -6.43 -12.30 -4.24
N CYS A 67 -6.51 -13.29 -5.13
CA CYS A 67 -5.76 -13.27 -6.39
C CYS A 67 -6.22 -12.18 -7.35
N VAL A 68 -7.51 -11.89 -7.43
CA VAL A 68 -8.02 -10.74 -8.20
C VAL A 68 -7.51 -9.44 -7.57
N GLU A 69 -7.57 -9.30 -6.24
CA GLU A 69 -7.12 -8.11 -5.53
C GLU A 69 -5.63 -7.81 -5.76
N ILE A 70 -4.74 -8.82 -5.63
CA ILE A 70 -3.30 -8.65 -5.86
C ILE A 70 -2.99 -8.39 -7.33
N THR A 71 -3.66 -9.08 -8.25
CA THR A 71 -3.43 -8.85 -9.68
C THR A 71 -3.84 -7.44 -10.07
N GLN A 72 -4.97 -6.96 -9.55
CA GLN A 72 -5.41 -5.58 -9.73
C GLN A 72 -4.41 -4.60 -9.10
N ALA A 73 -3.96 -4.83 -7.87
CA ALA A 73 -2.97 -3.98 -7.21
C ALA A 73 -1.65 -3.93 -7.99
N ASN A 74 -1.21 -5.04 -8.59
CA ASN A 74 -0.03 -5.05 -9.46
C ASN A 74 -0.22 -4.16 -10.70
N LEU A 75 -1.40 -4.26 -11.34
CA LEU A 75 -1.74 -3.40 -12.48
C LEU A 75 -1.80 -1.93 -12.07
N ASP A 76 -2.45 -1.63 -10.94
CA ASP A 76 -2.56 -0.28 -10.40
C ASP A 76 -1.19 0.30 -10.06
N LEU A 77 -0.28 -0.50 -9.49
CA LEU A 77 1.10 -0.10 -9.21
C LEU A 77 1.90 0.15 -10.50
N ALA A 78 1.65 -0.67 -11.54
CA ALA A 78 2.30 -0.54 -12.84
C ALA A 78 1.83 0.70 -13.62
N VAL A 79 0.57 1.12 -13.47
CA VAL A 79 0.01 2.30 -14.16
C VAL A 79 -0.06 3.55 -13.29
N ALA A 80 0.30 3.45 -12.01
CA ALA A 80 0.35 4.59 -11.11
C ALA A 80 1.31 5.66 -11.66
N SER A 81 0.89 6.91 -11.56
CA SER A 81 1.63 8.09 -12.04
C SER A 81 1.88 9.11 -10.93
N ASN A 82 1.54 8.74 -9.69
CA ASN A 82 1.72 9.56 -8.51
C ASN A 82 1.78 8.69 -7.25
N SER A 83 2.35 9.24 -6.19
CA SER A 83 2.58 8.54 -4.92
C SER A 83 1.30 8.10 -4.23
N ASP A 84 0.18 8.82 -4.37
CA ASP A 84 -1.08 8.44 -3.72
C ASP A 84 -1.65 7.16 -4.34
N ALA A 85 -1.74 7.11 -5.67
CA ALA A 85 -2.20 5.92 -6.39
C ALA A 85 -1.28 4.72 -6.14
N ALA A 86 0.04 4.93 -6.20
CA ALA A 86 1.01 3.89 -5.92
C ALA A 86 0.90 3.38 -4.47
N ARG A 87 0.71 4.29 -3.50
CA ARG A 87 0.51 3.93 -2.09
C ARG A 87 -0.78 3.15 -1.89
N THR A 88 -1.87 3.49 -2.58
CA THR A 88 -3.11 2.69 -2.54
C THR A 88 -2.87 1.26 -3.02
N ALA A 89 -2.15 1.08 -4.14
CA ALA A 89 -1.79 -0.24 -4.63
C ALA A 89 -0.89 -0.98 -3.64
N GLY A 90 0.15 -0.31 -3.12
CA GLY A 90 1.06 -0.86 -2.11
C GLY A 90 0.34 -1.32 -0.83
N ASN A 91 -0.62 -0.53 -0.33
CA ASN A 91 -1.43 -0.90 0.83
C ASN A 91 -2.26 -2.17 0.60
N THR A 92 -2.61 -2.51 -0.65
CA THR A 92 -3.27 -3.79 -0.95
C THR A 92 -2.28 -4.94 -0.82
N PHE A 93 -1.05 -4.81 -1.34
CA PHE A 93 -0.01 -5.81 -1.13
C PHE A 93 0.35 -6.00 0.36
N GLU A 94 0.40 -4.93 1.14
CA GLU A 94 0.70 -4.96 2.59
C GLU A 94 -0.29 -5.80 3.43
N LYS A 95 -1.45 -6.17 2.88
CA LYS A 95 -2.44 -7.05 3.55
C LYS A 95 -2.00 -8.52 3.58
N TYR A 96 -1.02 -8.89 2.76
CA TYR A 96 -0.58 -10.27 2.57
C TYR A 96 0.83 -10.48 3.13
N ASP A 97 1.19 -11.74 3.36
CA ASP A 97 2.52 -12.11 3.81
C ASP A 97 3.50 -12.07 2.62
N LEU A 98 4.04 -10.89 2.34
CA LEU A 98 4.96 -10.65 1.24
C LEU A 98 6.37 -11.15 1.61
N PRO A 99 7.02 -11.93 0.72
CA PRO A 99 8.46 -12.14 0.79
C PRO A 99 9.23 -10.82 0.79
N GLY A 100 10.41 -10.80 1.41
CA GLY A 100 11.20 -9.57 1.57
C GLY A 100 11.53 -8.87 0.26
N ASP A 101 11.85 -9.62 -0.79
CA ASP A 101 12.15 -9.08 -2.12
C ASP A 101 10.93 -8.46 -2.82
N VAL A 102 9.74 -9.03 -2.61
CA VAL A 102 8.46 -8.50 -3.12
C VAL A 102 8.07 -7.23 -2.35
N LYS A 103 8.24 -7.24 -1.03
CA LYS A 103 8.01 -6.05 -0.20
C LYS A 103 8.93 -4.91 -0.61
N ASP A 104 10.23 -5.16 -0.76
CA ASP A 104 11.20 -4.16 -1.22
C ASP A 104 10.84 -3.60 -2.60
N ALA A 105 10.35 -4.46 -3.51
CA ALA A 105 9.89 -4.07 -4.84
C ALA A 105 8.66 -3.13 -4.77
N VAL A 106 7.66 -3.50 -3.98
CA VAL A 106 6.44 -2.70 -3.78
C VAL A 106 6.78 -1.36 -3.13
N GLU A 107 7.58 -1.35 -2.07
CA GLU A 107 8.00 -0.12 -1.38
C GLU A 107 8.77 0.81 -2.32
N HIS A 108 9.64 0.25 -3.17
CA HIS A 108 10.37 1.01 -4.16
C HIS A 108 9.44 1.66 -5.20
N PHE A 109 8.50 0.90 -5.77
CA PHE A 109 7.52 1.46 -6.71
C PHE A 109 6.58 2.47 -6.06
N VAL A 110 6.18 2.26 -4.80
CA VAL A 110 5.44 3.27 -4.02
C VAL A 110 6.24 4.56 -3.88
N SER A 111 7.52 4.45 -3.52
CA SER A 111 8.41 5.61 -3.32
C SER A 111 8.65 6.41 -4.60
N THR A 112 8.56 5.76 -5.76
CA THR A 112 8.76 6.36 -7.09
C THR A 112 7.44 6.77 -7.75
N GLY A 113 6.30 6.63 -7.06
CA GLY A 113 4.99 7.04 -7.57
C GLY A 113 4.37 6.07 -8.58
N GLY A 114 4.86 4.84 -8.63
CA GLY A 114 4.46 3.79 -9.57
C GLY A 114 5.68 3.11 -10.18
N ALA A 115 5.45 2.10 -11.02
CA ALA A 115 6.54 1.46 -11.74
C ALA A 115 7.11 2.37 -12.83
N GLN A 116 8.37 2.80 -12.67
CA GLN A 116 9.06 3.69 -13.61
C GLN A 116 9.92 2.86 -14.59
N PHE A 117 9.62 2.92 -15.89
CA PHE A 117 10.32 2.11 -16.91
C PHE A 117 11.79 2.49 -17.11
N ASP A 118 12.16 3.73 -16.78
CA ASP A 118 13.54 4.24 -16.82
C ASP A 118 14.31 3.96 -15.51
N ASP A 119 13.67 3.35 -14.52
CA ASP A 119 14.34 2.94 -13.28
C ASP A 119 15.29 1.76 -13.55
N PRO A 120 16.58 1.86 -13.18
CA PRO A 120 17.54 0.78 -13.37
C PRO A 120 17.19 -0.52 -12.62
N LYS A 121 16.29 -0.46 -11.63
CA LYS A 121 15.81 -1.59 -10.85
C LYS A 121 14.44 -2.10 -11.32
N TYR A 122 13.82 -1.49 -12.34
CA TYR A 122 12.47 -1.85 -12.82
C TYR A 122 12.35 -3.36 -13.09
N ASP A 123 13.24 -3.92 -13.93
CA ASP A 123 13.17 -5.33 -14.32
C ASP A 123 13.30 -6.29 -13.13
N LYS A 124 14.15 -5.94 -12.17
CA LYS A 124 14.36 -6.74 -10.95
C LYS A 124 13.07 -6.76 -10.13
N PHE A 125 12.51 -5.59 -9.84
CA PHE A 125 11.35 -5.45 -8.97
C PHE A 125 10.06 -5.94 -9.61
N ASN A 126 9.85 -5.65 -10.90
CA ASN A 126 8.71 -6.17 -11.64
C ASN A 126 8.74 -7.71 -11.68
N LYS A 127 9.90 -8.33 -11.93
CA LYS A 127 10.03 -9.80 -11.89
C LYS A 127 9.78 -10.39 -10.51
N ALA A 128 10.24 -9.75 -9.45
CA ALA A 128 10.01 -10.24 -8.08
C ALA A 128 8.50 -10.31 -7.79
N ILE A 129 7.77 -9.22 -8.06
CA ILE A 129 6.32 -9.16 -7.87
C ILE A 129 5.61 -10.19 -8.77
N GLU A 130 5.89 -10.21 -10.08
CA GLU A 130 5.24 -11.15 -11.00
C GLU A 130 5.47 -12.62 -10.64
N SER A 131 6.70 -12.97 -10.24
CA SER A 131 7.05 -14.35 -9.90
C SER A 131 6.33 -14.80 -8.65
N TRP A 132 6.23 -13.91 -7.65
CA TRP A 132 5.45 -14.18 -6.45
C TRP A 132 3.96 -14.34 -6.77
N ILE A 133 3.36 -13.43 -7.55
CA ILE A 133 1.95 -13.53 -7.95
C ILE A 133 1.70 -14.86 -8.66
N LYS A 134 2.54 -15.28 -9.61
CA LYS A 134 2.41 -16.58 -10.29
C LYS A 134 2.47 -17.77 -9.33
N GLN A 135 3.24 -17.65 -8.24
CA GLN A 135 3.37 -18.69 -7.23
C GLN A 135 2.12 -18.78 -6.34
N VAL A 136 1.59 -17.64 -5.87
CA VAL A 136 0.45 -17.61 -4.95
C VAL A 136 -0.91 -17.64 -5.64
N CYS A 137 -0.95 -17.24 -6.92
CA CYS A 137 -2.15 -17.16 -7.77
C CYS A 137 -1.94 -17.89 -9.11
N PRO A 138 -1.83 -19.23 -9.08
CA PRO A 138 -1.79 -20.02 -10.29
C PRO A 138 -3.14 -19.93 -11.04
N LEU A 139 -3.07 -19.68 -12.34
CA LEU A 139 -4.21 -19.73 -13.27
C LEU A 139 -4.69 -21.18 -13.49
#